data_AF-A0A7Y5HFS4-F1
#
_entry.id   AF-A0A7Y5HFS4-F1
#
_cell.length_a   1.000
_cell.length_b   1.000
_cell.length_c   1.000
_cell.angle_alpha   90.00
_cell.angle_beta   90.00
_cell.angle_gamma   90.00
#
_symmetry.space_group_name_H-M   'P 1'
#
loop_
_entity.id
_entity.type
_entity.pdbx_description
1 polymer ?
#
loop_
_entity_poly.entity_id
_entity_poly.type
_entity_poly.pdbx_seq_one_letter_code
_entity_poly.pdbx_strand_id
1 'polypeptide(L)'
;VARAALPVEVLDGKARTLLEASRAALAVSGTVTMECLQAGVPTVVAYRVSALGRAAMPHLLTVPRFTLANLLAGEPIFPEHADPEGDVDAMAGELHALLDEGPERARVLSCVSRIRERLSTTGTYERVAAVIEAHLPAAGGGPLP
;
A
#
# COMPACT_ATOMS: atom_id res chain seq x y z
N VAL A 1 -5.29 22.47 -11.14
CA VAL A 1 -4.34 22.40 -10.01
C VAL A 1 -4.26 23.79 -9.40
N ALA A 2 -4.89 24.00 -8.23
CA ALA A 2 -4.83 25.29 -7.55
C ALA A 2 -3.38 25.59 -7.16
N ARG A 3 -2.90 26.80 -7.51
CA ARG A 3 -1.52 27.23 -7.31
C ARG A 3 -1.30 27.65 -5.85
N ALA A 4 -0.98 26.69 -4.99
CA ALA A 4 -0.02 27.00 -3.93
C ALA A 4 1.32 27.29 -4.63
N ALA A 5 2.06 28.32 -4.20
CA ALA A 5 3.37 28.70 -4.77
C ALA A 5 4.49 27.70 -4.39
N LEU A 6 4.16 26.41 -4.32
CA LEU A 6 5.09 25.35 -4.00
C LEU A 6 5.73 24.83 -5.29
N PRO A 7 7.04 24.52 -5.28
CA PRO A 7 7.69 23.88 -6.41
C PRO A 7 7.14 22.45 -6.56
N VAL A 8 6.17 22.26 -7.46
CA VAL A 8 5.61 20.96 -7.79
C VAL A 8 6.28 20.46 -9.07
N GLU A 9 6.94 19.32 -8.98
CA GLU A 9 7.49 18.59 -10.13
C GLU A 9 6.56 17.42 -10.47
N VAL A 10 6.25 17.25 -11.76
CA VAL A 10 5.42 16.14 -12.25
C VAL A 10 6.31 15.22 -13.09
N LEU A 11 6.40 13.97 -12.67
CA LEU A 11 7.21 12.95 -13.33
C LEU A 11 6.31 11.78 -13.73
N ASP A 12 6.25 11.48 -15.02
CA ASP A 12 5.47 10.37 -15.57
C ASP A 12 6.29 9.07 -15.60
N GLY A 13 5.66 7.95 -15.24
CA GLY A 13 6.26 6.61 -15.28
C GLY A 13 7.41 6.35 -14.30
N LYS A 14 7.69 7.27 -13.36
CA LYS A 14 8.85 7.19 -12.44
C LYS A 14 8.48 6.92 -10.97
N ALA A 15 7.34 6.28 -10.72
CA ALA A 15 6.81 6.05 -9.37
C ALA A 15 7.83 5.39 -8.43
N ARG A 16 8.52 4.34 -8.88
CA ARG A 16 9.56 3.65 -8.08
C ARG A 16 10.71 4.57 -7.67
N THR A 17 11.29 5.28 -8.63
CA THR A 17 12.39 6.23 -8.38
C THR A 17 11.96 7.35 -7.45
N LEU A 18 10.72 7.85 -7.60
CA LEU A 18 10.14 8.83 -6.71
C LEU A 18 10.02 8.30 -5.28
N LEU A 19 9.50 7.09 -5.10
CA LEU A 19 9.35 6.47 -3.78
C LEU A 19 10.72 6.27 -3.10
N GLU A 20 11.72 5.80 -3.83
CA GLU A 20 13.09 5.62 -3.29
C GLU A 20 13.73 6.93 -2.84
N ALA A 21 13.39 8.06 -3.46
CA ALA A 21 13.84 9.40 -3.06
C ALA A 21 12.93 10.08 -2.03
N SER A 22 11.77 9.49 -1.72
CA SER A 22 10.73 10.10 -0.89
C SER A 22 10.87 9.71 0.58
N ARG A 23 10.63 10.69 1.45
CA ARG A 23 10.63 10.49 2.89
C ARG A 23 9.28 10.02 3.44
N ALA A 24 8.20 10.48 2.82
CA ALA A 24 6.83 10.05 3.04
C ALA A 24 6.04 10.23 1.74
N ALA A 25 4.86 9.61 1.63
CA ALA A 25 4.00 9.72 0.46
C ALA A 25 2.53 9.98 0.83
N LEU A 26 1.81 10.64 -0.06
CA LEU A 26 0.35 10.66 -0.10
C LEU A 26 -0.07 9.88 -1.35
N ALA A 27 -0.79 8.77 -1.17
CA ALA A 27 -1.10 7.85 -2.26
C ALA A 27 -2.57 7.40 -2.24
N VAL A 28 -3.05 6.86 -3.36
CA VAL A 28 -4.37 6.23 -3.43
C VAL A 28 -4.32 4.78 -2.92
N SER A 29 -5.46 4.20 -2.54
CA SER A 29 -5.60 2.85 -1.96
C SER A 29 -5.11 1.67 -2.83
N GLY A 30 -4.71 1.91 -4.08
CA GLY A 30 -4.34 0.86 -5.04
C GLY A 30 -3.00 0.16 -4.79
N THR A 31 -2.48 -0.49 -5.84
CA THR A 31 -1.19 -1.21 -5.83
C THR A 31 -0.02 -0.34 -5.36
N VAL A 32 -0.12 0.98 -5.55
CA VAL A 32 0.86 1.96 -5.05
C VAL A 32 1.10 1.85 -3.54
N THR A 33 0.11 1.45 -2.73
CA THR A 33 0.32 1.24 -1.29
C THR A 33 1.30 0.11 -1.00
N MET A 34 1.31 -0.94 -1.83
CA MET A 34 2.27 -2.04 -1.74
C MET A 34 3.65 -1.63 -2.26
N GLU A 35 3.70 -0.78 -3.29
CA GLU A 35 4.97 -0.20 -3.77
C GLU A 35 5.60 0.69 -2.70
N CYS A 36 4.83 1.52 -2.02
CA CYS A 36 5.28 2.30 -0.86
C CYS A 36 5.81 1.41 0.26
N LEU A 37 5.05 0.37 0.62
CA LEU A 37 5.45 -0.63 1.62
C LEU A 37 6.78 -1.29 1.24
N GLN A 38 6.94 -1.72 -0.02
CA GLN A 38 8.16 -2.35 -0.51
C GLN A 38 9.35 -1.38 -0.52
N ALA A 39 9.11 -0.12 -0.90
CA ALA A 39 10.11 0.94 -0.90
C ALA A 39 10.51 1.39 0.52
N GLY A 40 9.70 1.05 1.54
CA GLY A 40 9.96 1.47 2.91
C GLY A 40 9.48 2.90 3.20
N VAL A 41 8.52 3.41 2.43
CA VAL A 41 8.07 4.81 2.49
C VAL A 41 6.78 4.89 3.32
N PRO A 42 6.81 5.56 4.50
CA PRO A 42 5.61 5.87 5.25
C PRO A 42 4.59 6.64 4.40
N THR A 43 3.32 6.23 4.44
CA THR A 43 2.31 6.72 3.49
C THR A 43 1.01 7.07 4.18
N VAL A 44 0.43 8.21 3.83
CA VAL A 44 -0.99 8.53 4.08
C VAL A 44 -1.79 8.11 2.84
N VAL A 45 -2.93 7.45 3.05
CA VAL A 45 -3.74 6.91 1.97
C VAL A 45 -5.03 7.70 1.83
N ALA A 46 -5.23 8.29 0.66
CA ALA A 46 -6.40 9.06 0.29
C ALA A 46 -7.19 8.35 -0.81
N TYR A 47 -8.43 7.99 -0.53
CA TYR A 47 -9.31 7.39 -1.51
C TYR A 47 -10.68 8.05 -1.49
N ARG A 48 -11.11 8.60 -2.62
CA ARG A 48 -12.43 9.22 -2.71
C ARG A 48 -13.50 8.17 -3.00
N VAL A 49 -14.25 7.81 -1.97
CA VAL A 49 -15.42 6.93 -2.13
C VAL A 49 -16.63 7.75 -2.57
N SER A 50 -17.38 7.30 -3.59
CA SER A 50 -18.63 7.95 -3.98
C SER A 50 -19.68 7.85 -2.87
N ALA A 51 -20.67 8.75 -2.85
CA ALA A 51 -21.74 8.70 -1.84
C ALA A 51 -22.49 7.35 -1.81
N LEU A 52 -22.73 6.76 -2.98
CA LEU A 52 -23.31 5.43 -3.10
C LEU A 52 -22.36 4.34 -2.57
N GLY A 53 -21.06 4.45 -2.89
CA GLY A 53 -20.05 3.54 -2.37
C GLY A 53 -19.94 3.60 -0.84
N ARG A 54 -20.05 4.80 -0.25
CA ARG A 54 -20.07 4.99 1.21
C ARG A 54 -21.29 4.34 1.86
N ALA A 55 -22.46 4.49 1.25
CA ALA A 55 -23.69 3.84 1.74
C ALA A 55 -23.61 2.31 1.67
N ALA A 56 -22.96 1.77 0.63
CA ALA A 56 -22.76 0.33 0.47
C ALA A 56 -21.60 -0.22 1.31
N MET A 57 -20.70 0.64 1.80
CA MET A 57 -19.46 0.24 2.47
C MET A 57 -19.68 -0.70 3.66
N PRO A 58 -20.62 -0.46 4.59
CA PRO A 58 -20.86 -1.35 5.72
C PRO A 58 -21.32 -2.77 5.34
N HIS A 59 -21.84 -2.92 4.11
CA HIS A 59 -22.33 -4.19 3.58
C HIS A 59 -21.30 -4.90 2.70
N LEU A 60 -20.28 -4.19 2.23
CA LEU A 60 -19.27 -4.71 1.30
C LEU A 60 -17.90 -4.92 1.96
N LEU A 61 -17.51 -4.06 2.91
CA LEU A 61 -16.27 -4.22 3.67
C LEU A 61 -16.48 -5.25 4.78
N THR A 62 -15.93 -6.44 4.57
CA THR A 62 -15.81 -7.50 5.58
C THR A 62 -14.51 -7.43 6.38
N VAL A 63 -13.62 -6.51 5.99
CA VAL A 63 -12.28 -6.34 6.56
C VAL A 63 -12.16 -5.00 7.27
N PRO A 64 -11.32 -4.90 8.33
CA PRO A 64 -11.24 -3.69 9.16
C PRO A 64 -10.55 -2.49 8.49
N ARG A 65 -9.92 -2.70 7.33
CA ARG A 65 -9.03 -1.76 6.63
C ARG A 65 -9.14 -2.00 5.13
N PHE A 66 -8.99 -0.96 4.32
CA PHE A 66 -9.14 -1.10 2.87
C PHE A 66 -7.81 -1.25 2.11
N THR A 67 -6.67 -0.93 2.73
CA THR A 67 -5.36 -1.14 2.08
C THR A 67 -4.74 -2.48 2.43
N LEU A 68 -4.13 -3.12 1.43
CA LEU A 68 -3.42 -4.38 1.65
C LEU A 68 -2.24 -4.21 2.62
N ALA A 69 -1.56 -3.07 2.58
CA ALA A 69 -0.44 -2.77 3.49
C ALA A 69 -0.87 -2.85 4.96
N ASN A 70 -1.98 -2.21 5.33
CA ASN A 70 -2.48 -2.27 6.71
C ASN A 70 -3.09 -3.62 7.07
N LEU A 71 -3.70 -4.32 6.11
CA LEU A 71 -4.19 -5.69 6.32
C LEU A 71 -3.04 -6.65 6.63
N LEU A 72 -1.92 -6.56 5.91
CA LEU A 72 -0.71 -7.35 6.17
C LEU A 72 -0.04 -7.00 7.50
N ALA A 73 -0.08 -5.72 7.87
CA ALA A 73 0.44 -5.21 9.13
C ALA A 73 -0.38 -5.69 10.34
N GLY A 74 -1.69 -5.84 10.17
CA GLY A 74 -2.61 -6.08 11.28
C GLY A 74 -2.84 -4.84 12.16
N GLU A 75 -2.19 -3.71 11.85
CA GLU A 75 -2.31 -2.41 12.51
C GLU A 75 -2.38 -1.28 11.44
N PRO A 76 -2.99 -0.12 11.71
CA PRO A 76 -3.02 1.00 10.77
C PRO A 76 -1.64 1.68 10.73
N ILE A 77 -0.76 1.18 9.86
CA ILE A 77 0.57 1.77 9.65
C ILE A 77 0.55 2.93 8.67
N PHE A 78 -0.38 2.89 7.71
CA PHE A 78 -0.65 3.94 6.75
C PHE A 78 -2.03 4.51 7.07
N PRO A 79 -2.16 5.76 7.54
CA PRO A 79 -3.47 6.34 7.79
C PRO A 79 -4.37 6.29 6.54
N GLU A 80 -5.66 6.03 6.73
CA GLU A 80 -6.61 5.66 5.69
C GLU A 80 -7.81 6.61 5.68
N HIS A 81 -7.94 7.42 4.62
CA HIS A 81 -9.01 8.40 4.44
C HIS A 81 -9.92 8.06 3.26
N ALA A 82 -11.20 7.88 3.55
CA ALA A 82 -12.25 7.59 2.56
C ALA A 82 -12.99 8.85 2.05
N ASP A 83 -12.78 9.99 2.71
CA ASP A 83 -13.32 11.30 2.33
C ASP A 83 -12.22 12.38 2.37
N PRO A 84 -11.22 12.31 1.47
CA PRO A 84 -10.03 13.15 1.55
C PRO A 84 -10.31 14.66 1.42
N GLU A 85 -11.45 15.05 0.84
CA GLU A 85 -11.87 16.46 0.78
C GLU A 85 -12.30 17.00 2.16
N GLY A 86 -12.87 16.14 3.01
CA GLY A 86 -13.25 16.47 4.40
C GLY A 86 -12.11 16.31 5.40
N ASP A 87 -11.09 15.50 5.06
CA ASP A 87 -10.00 15.13 5.97
C ASP A 87 -8.66 15.83 5.68
N VAL A 88 -8.66 16.95 4.94
CA VAL A 88 -7.42 17.63 4.49
C VAL A 88 -6.49 17.96 5.65
N ASP A 89 -7.00 18.54 6.74
CA ASP A 89 -6.17 18.94 7.89
C ASP A 89 -5.63 17.72 8.64
N ALA A 90 -6.43 16.65 8.76
CA ALA A 90 -6.00 15.40 9.38
C ALA A 90 -4.87 14.75 8.56
N MET A 91 -5.08 14.59 7.24
CA MET A 91 -4.07 14.05 6.33
C MET A 91 -2.78 14.88 6.35
N ALA A 92 -2.88 16.20 6.40
CA ALA A 92 -1.71 17.07 6.47
C ALA A 92 -0.95 16.87 7.79
N GLY A 93 -1.65 16.81 8.92
CA GLY A 93 -1.04 16.57 10.22
C GLY A 93 -0.35 15.20 10.31
N GLU A 94 -0.99 14.16 9.80
CA GLU A 94 -0.41 12.82 9.73
C GLU A 94 0.79 12.74 8.80
N LEU A 95 0.70 13.37 7.62
CA LEU A 95 1.81 13.43 6.69
C LEU A 95 3.01 14.16 7.31
N HIS A 96 2.78 15.24 8.06
CA HIS A 96 3.82 15.91 8.85
C HIS A 96 4.43 14.99 9.90
N ALA A 97 3.63 14.23 10.66
CA ALA A 97 4.13 13.28 11.65
C ALA A 97 4.98 12.16 11.04
N LEU A 98 4.72 11.79 9.78
CA LEU A 98 5.53 10.83 9.03
C LEU A 98 6.78 11.46 8.40
N LEU A 99 6.74 12.75 8.08
CA LEU A 99 7.89 13.50 7.56
C LEU A 99 8.90 13.82 8.66
N ASP A 100 8.49 14.16 9.87
CA ASP A 100 9.44 14.51 10.92
C ASP A 100 10.09 13.26 11.55
N GLU A 101 11.31 13.41 12.06
CA GLU A 101 11.86 12.36 12.93
C GLU A 101 11.06 12.35 14.24
N GLY A 102 10.53 11.18 14.59
CA GLY A 102 9.62 11.08 15.72
C GLY A 102 9.11 9.67 15.97
N PRO A 103 8.34 9.49 17.07
CA PRO A 103 7.85 8.19 17.49
C PRO A 103 6.94 7.54 16.44
N GLU A 104 6.10 8.32 15.77
CA GLU A 104 5.17 7.78 14.77
C GLU A 104 5.89 7.26 13.53
N ARG A 105 6.82 8.06 12.98
CA ARG A 105 7.69 7.62 11.89
C ARG A 105 8.46 6.36 12.27
N ALA A 106 9.07 6.32 13.45
CA ALA A 106 9.86 5.17 13.91
C ALA A 106 8.99 3.91 14.04
N ARG A 107 7.76 4.05 14.58
CA ARG A 107 6.78 2.97 14.68
C ARG A 107 6.44 2.40 13.30
N VAL A 108 6.09 3.27 12.36
CA VAL A 108 5.73 2.88 10.99
C VAL A 108 6.90 2.18 10.29
N LEU A 109 8.10 2.77 10.32
CA LEU A 109 9.29 2.17 9.69
C LEU A 109 9.65 0.79 10.27
N SER A 110 9.51 0.63 11.59
CA SER A 110 9.72 -0.67 12.25
C SER A 110 8.72 -1.73 11.76
N CYS A 111 7.44 -1.37 11.68
CA CYS A 111 6.42 -2.29 11.18
C CYS A 111 6.60 -2.62 9.69
N VAL A 112 6.87 -1.60 8.86
CA VAL A 112 7.17 -1.77 7.43
C VAL A 112 8.35 -2.71 7.24
N SER A 113 9.43 -2.54 8.00
CA SER A 113 10.62 -3.42 7.92
C SER A 113 10.28 -4.87 8.24
N ARG A 114 9.53 -5.10 9.31
CA ARG A 114 9.05 -6.44 9.70
C ARG A 114 8.16 -7.08 8.65
N ILE A 115 7.29 -6.32 7.98
CA ILE A 115 6.45 -6.85 6.90
C ILE A 115 7.31 -7.20 5.69
N ARG A 116 8.25 -6.33 5.31
CA ARG A 116 9.16 -6.58 4.19
C ARG A 116 9.99 -7.85 4.41
N GLU A 117 10.46 -8.09 5.63
CA GLU A 117 11.18 -9.31 6.00
C GLU A 117 10.28 -10.56 5.93
N ARG A 118 9.01 -10.47 6.33
CA ARG A 118 8.05 -11.58 6.16
C ARG A 118 7.80 -11.91 4.68
N LEU A 119 7.80 -10.88 3.83
CA LEU A 119 7.54 -10.99 2.40
C LEU A 119 8.78 -11.32 1.55
N SER A 120 10.00 -11.25 2.12
CA SER A 120 11.24 -11.54 1.39
C SER A 120 11.52 -13.04 1.22
N THR A 121 10.50 -13.89 1.40
CA THR A 121 10.62 -15.35 1.24
C THR A 121 10.95 -15.72 -0.20
N THR A 122 12.15 -16.26 -0.41
CA THR A 122 12.52 -16.96 -1.64
C THR A 122 11.74 -18.27 -1.76
N GLY A 123 11.61 -18.84 -2.96
CA GLY A 123 10.91 -20.11 -3.14
C GLY A 123 9.40 -19.99 -3.42
N THR A 124 8.88 -18.78 -3.66
CA THR A 124 7.44 -18.58 -3.91
C THR A 124 6.99 -19.27 -5.19
N TYR A 125 7.76 -19.14 -6.29
CA TYR A 125 7.44 -19.79 -7.54
C TYR A 125 7.52 -21.31 -7.43
N GLU A 126 8.51 -21.83 -6.71
CA GLU A 126 8.72 -23.25 -6.45
C GLU A 126 7.57 -23.85 -5.63
N ARG A 127 7.12 -23.14 -4.59
CA ARG A 127 5.94 -23.55 -3.81
C ARG A 127 4.66 -23.55 -4.65
N VAL A 128 4.48 -22.53 -5.48
CA VAL A 128 3.33 -22.45 -6.40
C VAL A 128 3.40 -23.59 -7.42
N ALA A 129 4.57 -23.86 -8.01
CA ALA A 129 4.78 -24.95 -8.94
C ALA A 129 4.45 -26.31 -8.30
N ALA A 130 4.93 -26.58 -7.09
CA ALA A 130 4.62 -27.81 -6.36
C ALA A 130 3.12 -27.98 -6.09
N VAL A 131 2.40 -26.90 -5.79
CA VAL A 131 0.94 -26.93 -5.63
C VAL A 131 0.24 -27.24 -6.95
N ILE A 132 0.69 -26.62 -8.06
CA ILE A 132 0.14 -26.88 -9.39
C ILE A 132 0.38 -28.33 -9.80
N GLU A 133 1.60 -28.86 -9.62
CA GLU A 133 1.96 -30.26 -9.90
C GLU A 133 1.09 -31.24 -9.12
N ALA A 134 0.84 -30.98 -7.84
CA ALA A 134 -0.01 -31.83 -7.01
C ALA A 134 -1.49 -31.87 -7.46
N HIS A 135 -1.95 -30.87 -8.23
CA HIS A 135 -3.34 -30.75 -8.69
C HIS A 135 -3.51 -30.95 -10.19
N LEU A 136 -2.42 -31.19 -10.92
CA LEU A 136 -2.49 -31.63 -12.31
C LEU A 136 -3.13 -33.03 -12.32
N PRO A 137 -4.23 -33.24 -13.06
CA PRO A 137 -4.71 -34.60 -13.30
C PRO A 137 -3.56 -35.39 -13.93
N ALA A 138 -3.42 -36.67 -13.58
CA ALA A 138 -2.38 -37.52 -14.15
C ALA A 138 -2.39 -37.40 -15.67
N ALA A 139 -1.44 -36.63 -16.21
CA ALA A 139 -1.36 -36.40 -17.64
C ALA A 139 -0.92 -37.74 -18.25
N GLY A 140 -1.76 -38.31 -19.10
CA GLY A 140 -1.30 -39.32 -20.05
C GLY A 140 -0.08 -38.77 -20.77
N GLY A 141 1.06 -39.43 -20.60
CA GLY A 141 2.40 -38.91 -20.88
C GLY A 141 2.65 -38.51 -22.34
N GLY A 142 2.31 -37.27 -22.68
CA GLY A 142 2.82 -36.57 -23.86
C GLY A 142 3.76 -35.44 -23.43
N PRO A 143 4.90 -35.24 -24.12
CA PRO A 143 5.83 -34.16 -23.78
C PRO A 143 5.18 -32.78 -23.99
N LEU A 144 5.57 -31.81 -23.16
CA LEU A 144 5.25 -30.39 -23.35
C LEU A 144 5.90 -29.89 -24.66
N PRO A 145 5.19 -29.06 -25.46
CA PRO A 145 5.71 -28.49 -26.71
C PRO A 145 6.86 -27.49 -26.50
#